data_AF-A0A496L0B1-F1
#
_entry.id   AF-A0A496L0B1-F1
#
_cell.length_a   1.000
_cell.length_b   1.000
_cell.length_c   1.000
_cell.angle_alpha   90.00
_cell.angle_beta   90.00
_cell.angle_gamma   90.00
#
_symmetry.space_group_name_H-M   'P 1'
#
loop_
_entity.id
_entity.type
_entity.pdbx_description
1 polymer ?
#
loop_
_entity_poly.entity_id
_entity_poly.type
_entity_poly.pdbx_seq_one_letter_code
_entity_poly.pdbx_strand_id
1 'polypeptide(L)'
;VYGGGGIMPDVFVPLDTTKFTVFHREILAKGILNQSVMNITEKNGKNIKKLFPKFEQYESGFVVSDDIFDSIVADAKKANIKIDNQQIETSKPIITLQIKALLARTFYEQGDYYKIMNKENNIVMKGVEVIKNFDKYLK
;
A
#
# COMPACT_ATOMS: atom_id res chain seq x y z
N VAL A 1 -14.21 -9.68 -28.44
CA VAL A 1 -13.15 -10.09 -29.39
C VAL A 1 -11.84 -10.06 -28.63
N TYR A 2 -11.30 -11.22 -28.22
CA TYR A 2 -9.97 -11.33 -27.60
C TYR A 2 -8.93 -11.29 -28.72
N GLY A 3 -8.54 -10.08 -29.10
CA GLY A 3 -7.55 -9.83 -30.15
C GLY A 3 -6.13 -10.08 -29.66
N GLY A 4 -5.73 -11.35 -29.69
CA GLY A 4 -4.37 -11.82 -29.44
C GLY A 4 -3.41 -11.40 -30.56
N GLY A 5 -2.78 -10.25 -30.37
CA GLY A 5 -1.71 -9.73 -31.23
C GLY A 5 -0.92 -8.61 -30.55
N GLY A 6 -0.78 -8.66 -29.22
CA GLY A 6 0.08 -7.75 -28.48
C GLY A 6 1.51 -8.29 -28.45
N ILE A 7 2.51 -7.39 -28.51
CA ILE A 7 3.91 -7.72 -28.26
C ILE A 7 3.97 -8.45 -26.92
N MET A 8 4.28 -9.75 -26.95
CA MET A 8 4.38 -10.57 -25.75
C MET A 8 5.59 -10.09 -24.95
N PRO A 9 5.46 -9.81 -23.65
CA PRO A 9 6.59 -9.37 -22.85
C PRO A 9 7.58 -10.51 -22.67
N ASP A 10 8.87 -10.18 -22.67
CA ASP A 10 9.95 -11.15 -22.42
C ASP A 10 9.85 -11.79 -21.03
N VAL A 11 9.24 -11.08 -20.08
CA VAL A 11 8.96 -11.55 -18.72
C VAL A 11 7.52 -11.26 -18.35
N PHE A 12 6.72 -12.31 -18.14
CA PHE A 12 5.34 -12.19 -17.68
C PHE A 12 5.26 -12.27 -16.15
N VAL A 13 4.61 -11.28 -15.53
CA VAL A 13 4.27 -11.28 -14.10
C VAL A 13 2.74 -11.21 -13.99
N PRO A 14 2.05 -12.24 -13.49
CA PRO A 14 0.60 -12.22 -13.39
C PRO A 14 0.14 -11.16 -12.37
N LEU A 15 -0.93 -10.45 -12.71
CA LEU A 15 -1.55 -9.51 -11.78
C LEU A 15 -2.35 -10.28 -10.73
N ASP A 16 -1.90 -10.24 -9.48
CA ASP A 16 -2.67 -10.79 -8.36
C ASP A 16 -3.75 -9.80 -7.92
N THR A 17 -4.98 -10.05 -8.36
CA THR A 17 -6.14 -9.20 -8.04
C THR A 17 -6.86 -9.61 -6.76
N THR A 18 -6.48 -10.74 -6.14
CA THR A 18 -7.18 -11.31 -4.97
C THR A 18 -7.05 -10.42 -3.73
N LYS A 19 -6.00 -9.59 -3.68
CA LYS A 19 -5.74 -8.60 -2.63
C LYS A 19 -6.73 -7.42 -2.62
N PHE A 20 -7.46 -7.18 -3.72
CA PHE A 20 -8.38 -6.05 -3.88
C PHE A 20 -9.84 -6.47 -3.66
N THR A 21 -10.18 -6.71 -2.39
CA THR A 21 -11.52 -7.10 -1.95
C THR A 21 -12.57 -5.99 -2.14
N VAL A 22 -13.86 -6.32 -1.97
CA VAL A 22 -14.93 -5.31 -1.97
C VAL A 22 -14.74 -4.33 -0.82
N PHE A 23 -14.40 -4.85 0.37
CA PHE A 23 -14.10 -4.02 1.55
C PHE A 23 -13.02 -2.97 1.28
N HIS A 24 -11.90 -3.38 0.66
CA HIS A 24 -10.81 -2.48 0.30
C HIS A 24 -11.27 -1.35 -0.63
N ARG A 25 -12.02 -1.70 -1.68
CA ARG A 25 -12.54 -0.75 -2.66
C ARG A 25 -13.51 0.26 -2.03
N GLU A 26 -14.40 -0.19 -1.16
CA GLU A 26 -15.35 0.67 -0.46
C GLU A 26 -14.64 1.66 0.48
N ILE A 27 -13.60 1.22 1.21
CA ILE A 27 -12.78 2.11 2.04
C ILE A 27 -12.17 3.25 1.21
N LEU A 28 -11.62 2.91 0.04
CA LEU A 28 -11.04 3.90 -0.87
C LEU A 28 -12.10 4.84 -1.44
N ALA A 29 -13.22 4.29 -1.92
CA ALA A 29 -14.30 5.04 -2.54
C ALA A 29 -14.95 6.04 -1.57
N LYS A 30 -15.07 5.66 -0.29
CA LYS A 30 -15.61 6.54 0.76
C LYS A 30 -14.58 7.49 1.37
N GLY A 31 -13.33 7.47 0.90
CA GLY A 31 -12.27 8.35 1.36
C GLY A 31 -11.78 8.08 2.79
N ILE A 32 -12.17 6.95 3.39
CA ILE A 32 -11.86 6.60 4.79
C ILE A 32 -10.35 6.54 5.00
N LEU A 33 -9.63 5.95 4.04
CA LEU A 33 -8.17 5.85 4.11
C LEU A 33 -7.48 7.23 4.24
N ASN A 34 -7.91 8.20 3.44
CA ASN A 34 -7.34 9.55 3.47
C ASN A 34 -7.70 10.27 4.77
N GLN A 35 -8.93 10.10 5.26
CA GLN A 35 -9.35 10.66 6.55
C GLN A 35 -8.53 10.08 7.70
N SER A 36 -8.25 8.77 7.71
CA SER A 36 -7.42 8.15 8.72
C SER A 36 -5.99 8.69 8.70
N VAL A 37 -5.39 8.88 7.52
CA VAL A 37 -4.05 9.49 7.39
C VAL A 37 -4.04 10.92 7.94
N MET A 38 -5.06 11.72 7.63
CA MET A 38 -5.21 13.07 8.18
C MET A 38 -5.31 13.04 9.71
N ASN A 39 -6.17 12.18 10.26
CA ASN A 39 -6.35 12.03 11.71
C ASN A 39 -5.06 11.60 12.42
N ILE A 40 -4.28 10.67 11.84
CA ILE A 40 -3.00 10.23 12.39
C ILE A 40 -1.97 11.36 12.34
N THR A 41 -1.94 12.10 11.23
CA THR A 41 -1.04 13.25 11.04
C THR A 41 -1.30 14.31 12.11
N GLU A 42 -2.56 14.62 12.39
CA GLU A 42 -2.95 15.62 13.39
C GLU A 42 -2.63 15.16 14.82
N LYS A 43 -3.00 13.93 15.18
CA LYS A 43 -2.87 13.43 16.56
C LYS A 43 -1.45 12.98 16.90
N ASN A 44 -0.82 12.23 15.99
CA ASN A 44 0.43 11.51 16.25
C ASN A 44 1.60 12.04 15.42
N GLY A 45 1.36 12.89 14.42
CA GLY A 45 2.38 13.29 13.44
C GLY A 45 3.61 13.96 14.04
N LYS A 46 3.45 14.80 15.08
CA LYS A 46 4.59 15.40 15.79
C LYS A 46 5.49 14.36 16.44
N ASN A 47 4.89 13.34 17.08
CA ASN A 47 5.63 12.26 17.73
C ASN A 47 6.31 11.37 16.69
N ILE A 48 5.61 11.03 15.60
CA ILE A 48 6.18 10.23 14.50
C ILE A 48 7.38 10.94 13.88
N LYS A 49 7.27 12.24 13.52
CA LYS A 49 8.41 12.99 12.97
C LYS A 49 9.57 13.12 13.95
N LYS A 50 9.30 13.20 15.26
CA LYS A 50 10.35 13.26 16.28
C LYS A 50 11.10 11.94 16.41
N LEU A 51 10.40 10.82 16.36
CA LEU A 51 10.99 9.48 16.43
C LEU A 51 11.69 9.08 15.12
N PHE A 52 11.17 9.55 13.99
CA PHE A 52 11.71 9.27 12.66
C PHE A 52 12.00 10.56 11.89
N PRO A 53 13.09 11.28 12.20
CA PRO A 53 13.45 12.52 11.50
C PRO A 53 13.76 12.33 10.02
N LYS A 54 14.26 11.15 9.63
CA LYS A 54 14.62 10.81 8.25
C LYS A 54 13.74 9.69 7.70
N PHE A 55 13.52 9.70 6.39
CA PHE A 55 12.70 8.69 5.72
C PHE A 55 13.21 7.26 5.95
N GLU A 56 14.52 7.03 5.92
CA GLU A 56 15.10 5.68 6.05
C GLU A 56 14.81 5.07 7.44
N GLN A 57 14.74 5.91 8.47
CA GLN A 57 14.38 5.50 9.83
C GLN A 57 12.89 5.17 9.92
N TYR A 58 12.05 5.97 9.27
CA TYR A 58 10.61 5.71 9.18
C TYR A 58 10.30 4.44 8.40
N GLU A 59 10.95 4.27 7.25
CA GLU A 59 10.73 3.16 6.35
C GLU A 59 11.02 1.82 7.04
N SER A 60 12.12 1.75 7.80
CA SER A 60 12.53 0.55 8.53
C SER A 60 11.85 0.38 9.89
N GLY A 61 11.52 1.48 10.59
CA GLY A 61 11.08 1.43 11.99
C GLY A 61 9.60 1.70 12.24
N PHE A 62 8.89 2.40 11.35
CA PHE A 62 7.47 2.70 11.57
C PHE A 62 6.57 1.54 11.14
N VAL A 63 5.66 1.14 12.02
CA VAL A 63 4.65 0.11 11.79
C VAL A 63 3.29 0.70 12.12
N VAL A 64 2.32 0.49 11.22
CA VAL A 64 0.92 0.86 11.48
C VAL A 64 0.38 -0.15 12.50
N SER A 65 0.02 0.33 13.69
CA SER A 65 -0.50 -0.52 14.77
C SER A 65 -1.89 -1.07 14.45
N ASP A 66 -2.26 -2.14 15.13
CA ASP A 66 -3.60 -2.72 15.05
C ASP A 66 -4.67 -1.72 15.48
N ASP A 67 -4.41 -0.88 16.49
CA ASP A 67 -5.35 0.18 16.91
C ASP A 67 -5.71 1.16 15.78
N ILE A 68 -4.73 1.51 14.92
CA ILE A 68 -4.98 2.36 13.76
C ILE A 68 -5.88 1.62 12.76
N PHE A 69 -5.59 0.34 12.51
CA PHE A 69 -6.40 -0.47 11.62
C PHE A 69 -7.83 -0.67 12.14
N ASP A 70 -7.99 -0.92 13.43
CA ASP A 70 -9.29 -1.08 14.07
C ASP A 70 -10.12 0.21 14.01
N SER A 71 -9.47 1.37 14.08
CA SER A 71 -10.15 2.66 13.87
C SER A 71 -10.72 2.80 12.45
N ILE A 72 -10.02 2.28 11.43
CA ILE A 72 -10.50 2.26 10.05
C ILE A 72 -11.68 1.33 9.90
N VAL A 73 -11.62 0.14 10.51
CA VAL A 73 -12.75 -0.80 10.51
C VAL A 73 -13.97 -0.17 11.20
N ALA A 74 -13.76 0.58 12.29
CA ALA A 74 -14.82 1.31 12.97
C ALA A 74 -15.42 2.43 12.09
N ASP A 75 -14.59 3.19 11.38
CA ASP A 75 -15.07 4.23 10.46
C ASP A 75 -15.78 3.63 9.24
N ALA A 76 -15.33 2.47 8.75
CA ALA A 76 -16.02 1.70 7.72
C ALA A 76 -17.43 1.26 8.16
N LYS A 77 -17.56 0.79 9.41
CA LYS A 77 -18.88 0.47 10.01
C LYS A 77 -19.79 1.69 10.05
N LYS A 78 -19.29 2.85 10.50
CA LYS A 78 -20.06 4.12 10.53
C LYS A 78 -20.48 4.57 9.13
N ALA A 79 -19.65 4.31 8.12
CA ALA A 79 -19.93 4.61 6.73
C ALA A 79 -20.88 3.59 6.06
N ASN A 80 -21.47 2.67 6.82
CA ASN A 80 -22.36 1.60 6.34
C ASN A 80 -21.70 0.67 5.31
N ILE A 81 -20.39 0.45 5.41
CA ILE A 81 -19.70 -0.58 4.62
C ILE A 81 -20.00 -1.94 5.25
N LYS A 82 -20.41 -2.90 4.40
CA LYS A 82 -20.64 -4.28 4.85
C LYS A 82 -19.33 -4.88 5.37
N ILE A 83 -19.37 -5.37 6.60
CA ILE A 83 -18.22 -6.00 7.24
C ILE A 83 -18.23 -7.50 6.95
N ASP A 84 -17.17 -7.97 6.32
CA ASP A 84 -16.85 -9.37 6.10
C ASP A 84 -15.44 -9.60 6.65
N ASN A 85 -15.34 -10.37 7.73
CA ASN A 85 -14.07 -10.58 8.43
C ASN A 85 -12.99 -11.17 7.51
N GLN A 86 -13.37 -12.05 6.57
CA GLN A 86 -12.40 -12.62 5.64
C GLN A 86 -11.82 -11.54 4.72
N GLN A 87 -12.66 -10.62 4.26
CA GLN A 87 -12.21 -9.51 3.43
C GLN A 87 -11.39 -8.48 4.22
N ILE A 88 -11.72 -8.24 5.49
CA ILE A 88 -10.92 -7.40 6.38
C ILE A 88 -9.50 -7.96 6.51
N GLU A 89 -9.38 -9.23 6.88
CA GLU A 89 -8.06 -9.88 7.05
C GLU A 89 -7.27 -9.89 5.75
N THR A 90 -7.93 -10.20 4.63
CA THR A 90 -7.28 -10.17 3.30
C THR A 90 -6.81 -8.76 2.91
N SER A 91 -7.55 -7.71 3.30
CA SER A 91 -7.25 -6.34 2.93
C SER A 91 -6.29 -5.64 3.90
N LYS A 92 -6.12 -6.16 5.11
CA LYS A 92 -5.31 -5.55 6.16
C LYS A 92 -3.89 -5.22 5.68
N PRO A 93 -3.14 -6.12 5.03
CA PRO A 93 -1.77 -5.82 4.60
C PRO A 93 -1.69 -4.67 3.59
N ILE A 94 -2.61 -4.62 2.61
CA ILE A 94 -2.57 -3.56 1.60
C ILE A 94 -3.02 -2.22 2.18
N ILE A 95 -4.01 -2.21 3.09
CA ILE A 95 -4.48 -0.99 3.76
C ILE A 95 -3.36 -0.41 4.64
N THR A 96 -2.70 -1.23 5.47
CA THR A 96 -1.63 -0.75 6.35
C THR A 96 -0.41 -0.26 5.55
N LEU A 97 -0.05 -0.95 4.45
CA LEU A 97 0.98 -0.49 3.53
C LEU A 97 0.62 0.88 2.92
N GLN A 98 -0.62 1.06 2.46
CA GLN A 98 -1.06 2.32 1.87
C GLN A 98 -1.06 3.46 2.90
N ILE A 99 -1.47 3.22 4.15
CA ILE A 99 -1.38 4.22 5.23
C ILE A 99 0.08 4.61 5.47
N LYS A 100 0.97 3.61 5.62
CA LYS A 100 2.39 3.85 5.83
C LYS A 100 2.99 4.68 4.69
N ALA A 101 2.63 4.38 3.45
CA ALA A 101 3.08 5.13 2.27
C ALA A 101 2.51 6.55 2.21
N LEU A 102 1.22 6.74 2.51
CA LEU A 102 0.58 8.06 2.52
C LEU A 102 1.15 8.95 3.63
N LEU A 103 1.39 8.41 4.82
CA LEU A 103 2.06 9.14 5.89
C LEU A 103 3.50 9.52 5.51
N ALA A 104 4.24 8.65 4.81
CA ALA A 104 5.57 9.00 4.30
C ALA A 104 5.51 10.20 3.35
N ARG A 105 4.57 10.19 2.41
CA ARG A 105 4.29 11.32 1.51
C ARG A 105 4.01 12.62 2.27
N THR A 106 3.26 12.52 3.38
CA THR A 106 2.89 13.67 4.22
C THR A 106 4.07 14.20 5.04
N PHE A 107 4.97 13.33 5.49
CA PHE A 107 6.04 13.70 6.41
C PHE A 107 7.37 14.06 5.73
N TYR A 108 7.64 13.45 4.59
CA TYR A 108 8.91 13.53 3.86
C TYR A 108 8.66 14.02 2.42
N GLU A 109 9.20 13.32 1.41
CA GLU A 109 9.08 13.71 0.01
C GLU A 109 7.93 12.99 -0.70
N GLN A 110 7.42 13.63 -1.75
CA GLN A 110 6.36 13.09 -2.60
C GLN A 110 6.72 11.71 -3.20
N GLY A 111 8.00 11.46 -3.46
CA GLY A 111 8.52 10.19 -4.00
C GLY A 111 8.58 9.04 -2.99
N ASP A 112 8.58 9.34 -1.70
CA ASP A 112 8.75 8.34 -0.63
C ASP A 112 7.54 7.40 -0.50
N TYR A 113 6.36 7.85 -0.96
CA TYR A 113 5.20 7.00 -1.17
C TYR A 113 5.54 5.76 -2.01
N TYR A 114 6.19 5.97 -3.16
CA TYR A 114 6.49 4.90 -4.10
C TYR A 114 7.59 3.99 -3.58
N LYS A 115 8.55 4.52 -2.81
CA LYS A 115 9.59 3.69 -2.17
C LYS A 115 8.97 2.62 -1.25
N ILE A 116 7.92 2.97 -0.50
CA ILE A 116 7.19 2.01 0.34
C ILE A 116 6.32 1.08 -0.49
N MET A 117 5.47 1.63 -1.38
CA MET A 117 4.54 0.81 -2.18
C MET A 117 5.25 -0.20 -3.09
N ASN A 118 6.41 0.16 -3.62
CA ASN A 118 7.15 -0.68 -4.56
C ASN A 118 7.84 -1.88 -3.89
N LYS A 119 8.06 -1.87 -2.56
CA LYS A 119 8.65 -3.02 -1.85
C LYS A 119 7.78 -4.27 -1.89
N GLU A 120 6.46 -4.10 -1.98
CA GLU A 120 5.49 -5.20 -2.04
C GLU A 120 4.91 -5.38 -3.45
N ASN A 121 5.45 -4.68 -4.45
CA ASN A 121 4.98 -4.74 -5.83
C ASN A 121 5.79 -5.77 -6.62
N ASN A 122 5.18 -6.92 -6.89
CA ASN A 122 5.80 -8.03 -7.62
C ASN A 122 6.34 -7.63 -9.01
N ILE A 123 5.69 -6.71 -9.70
CA ILE A 123 6.12 -6.24 -11.03
C ILE A 123 7.42 -5.45 -10.90
N VAL A 124 7.49 -4.53 -9.92
CA VAL A 124 8.69 -3.73 -9.68
C VAL A 124 9.84 -4.61 -9.18
N MET A 125 9.57 -5.50 -8.24
CA MET A 125 10.57 -6.46 -7.75
C MET A 125 11.13 -7.30 -8.89
N LYS A 126 10.27 -7.80 -9.78
CA LYS A 126 10.73 -8.57 -10.95
C LYS A 126 11.54 -7.73 -11.92
N GLY A 127 11.13 -6.49 -12.19
CA GLY A 127 11.90 -5.57 -13.03
C GLY A 127 13.31 -5.33 -12.48
N VAL A 128 13.44 -5.09 -11.18
CA VAL A 128 14.75 -4.92 -10.51
C VAL A 128 15.57 -6.21 -10.58
N GLU A 129 14.94 -7.37 -10.39
CA GLU A 129 15.61 -8.68 -10.50
C GLU A 129 16.19 -8.88 -11.92
N VAL A 130 15.39 -8.59 -12.95
CA VAL A 130 15.78 -8.72 -14.36
C VAL A 130 16.92 -7.76 -14.69
N ILE A 131 16.82 -6.49 -14.31
CA ILE A 131 17.88 -5.49 -14.53
C ILE A 131 19.20 -5.94 -13.88
N LYS A 132 19.14 -6.50 -12.65
CA LYS A 132 20.34 -6.97 -11.94
C LYS A 132 20.95 -8.24 -12.52
N ASN A 133 20.17 -9.02 -13.26
CA ASN A 133 20.60 -10.30 -13.84
C ASN A 133 20.46 -10.28 -15.37
N PHE A 134 20.61 -9.12 -16.00
CA PHE A 134 20.22 -8.91 -17.40
C PHE A 134 20.84 -9.93 -18.36
N ASP A 135 22.08 -10.33 -18.11
CA ASP A 135 22.80 -11.35 -18.89
C ASP A 135 22.12 -12.73 -18.90
N LYS A 136 21.33 -13.07 -17.87
CA LYS A 136 20.55 -14.33 -17.81
C LYS A 136 19.24 -14.26 -18.59
N TYR A 137 18.81 -13.04 -18.95
CA TYR A 137 17.55 -12.77 -19.66
C TYR A 137 17.78 -12.41 -21.13
N LEU A 138 19.02 -12.10 -21.53
CA LEU A 138 19.44 -12.08 -22.93
C LEU A 138 19.51 -13.53 -23.44
N LYS A 139 18.55 -13.91 -24.28
CA LYS A 139 18.63 -15.15 -25.08
C LYS A 139 19.38 -14.88 -26.38
#